data_AF-A0A0A7A4G3-F1
#
_entry.id   AF-A0A0A7A4G3-F1
#
_cell.length_a   1.000
_cell.length_b   1.000
_cell.length_c   1.000
_cell.angle_alpha   90.00
_cell.angle_beta   90.00
_cell.angle_gamma   90.00
#
_symmetry.space_group_name_H-M   'P 1'
#
loop_
_entity.id
_entity.type
_entity.pdbx_description
1 polymer ?
#
loop_
_entity_poly.entity_id
_entity_poly.type
_entity_poly.pdbx_seq_one_letter_code
_entity_poly.pdbx_strand_id
1 'polypeptide(L)' 'MFTEEQKIRAIELYCKYGKKLAPVVRELGYPSKRNLRRWIRSWEAGGGVKESIRHKL' A
#
# COMPACT_ATOMS: atom_id res chain seq x y z
N MET A 1 2.56 12.98 8.76
CA MET A 1 1.22 12.37 8.56
C MET A 1 1.10 12.06 7.07
N PHE A 2 0.50 10.92 6.68
CA PHE A 2 0.37 10.52 5.28
C PHE A 2 -1.10 10.58 4.87
N THR A 3 -1.39 11.06 3.67
CA THR A 3 -2.77 11.11 3.15
C THR A 3 -3.29 9.71 2.85
N GLU A 4 -4.61 9.55 2.74
CA GLU A 4 -5.19 8.26 2.32
C GLU A 4 -4.71 7.85 0.92
N GLU A 5 -4.61 8.80 -0.02
CA GLU A 5 -4.08 8.56 -1.37
C GLU A 5 -2.64 7.99 -1.33
N GLN A 6 -1.78 8.55 -0.47
CA GLN A 6 -0.43 8.04 -0.27
C GLN A 6 -0.41 6.62 0.29
N LYS A 7 -1.33 6.28 1.19
CA LYS A 7 -1.46 4.93 1.74
C LYS A 7 -1.94 3.94 0.68
N ILE A 8 -2.97 4.31 -0.09
CA ILE A 8 -3.52 3.50 -1.18
C ILE A 8 -2.43 3.20 -2.21
N ARG A 9 -1.72 4.24 -2.69
CA ARG A 9 -0.63 4.07 -3.66
C ARG A 9 0.47 3.13 -3.15
N ALA A 10 0.82 3.20 -1.86
CA ALA A 10 1.81 2.31 -1.27
C ALA A 10 1.33 0.85 -1.19
N ILE A 11 0.04 0.62 -0.92
CA ILE A 11 -0.59 -0.71 -0.93
C ILE A 11 -0.67 -1.26 -2.35
N GLU A 12 -1.02 -0.44 -3.34
CA GLU A 12 -1.03 -0.85 -4.75
C GLU A 12 0.35 -1.27 -5.25
N LEU A 13 1.39 -0.48 -4.94
CA LEU A 13 2.77 -0.85 -5.26
C LEU A 13 3.22 -2.11 -4.53
N TYR A 14 2.78 -2.31 -3.29
CA TYR A 14 3.03 -3.56 -2.55
C TYR A 14 2.45 -4.77 -3.28
N CYS A 15 1.20 -4.69 -3.75
CA CYS A 15 0.57 -5.73 -4.55
C CYS A 15 1.30 -5.94 -5.89
N LYS A 16 1.61 -4.86 -6.61
CA LYS A 16 2.35 -4.89 -7.88
C LYS A 16 3.72 -5.55 -7.76
N TYR A 17 4.42 -5.33 -6.64
CA TYR A 17 5.74 -5.92 -6.38
C TYR A 17 5.72 -7.31 -5.76
N GLY A 18 4.59 -8.01 -5.81
CA GLY A 18 4.48 -9.37 -5.29
C GLY A 18 4.66 -9.40 -3.77
N LYS A 19 4.05 -8.45 -3.07
CA LYS A 19 4.05 -8.33 -1.60
C LYS A 19 5.43 -8.06 -0.98
N LYS A 20 6.31 -7.36 -1.69
CA LYS A 20 7.65 -6.95 -1.19
C LYS A 20 7.64 -5.51 -0.68
N LEU A 21 7.99 -5.31 0.60
CA LEU A 21 8.01 -3.97 1.22
C LEU A 21 9.17 -3.07 0.73
N ALA A 22 10.35 -3.66 0.51
CA ALA A 22 11.56 -2.93 0.17
C ALA A 22 11.47 -2.10 -1.12
N PRO A 23 10.97 -2.64 -2.26
CA PRO A 23 10.85 -1.85 -3.48
C PRO A 23 9.85 -0.69 -3.35
N VAL A 24 8.74 -0.88 -2.62
CA VAL A 24 7.75 0.18 -2.37
C VAL A 24 8.37 1.37 -1.64
N VAL A 25 9.08 1.11 -0.55
CA VAL A 25 9.72 2.16 0.26
C VAL A 25 10.84 2.84 -0.52
N ARG A 26 11.60 2.07 -1.33
CA ARG A 26 12.66 2.62 -2.18
C ARG A 26 12.12 3.55 -3.26
N GLU A 27 10.99 3.18 -3.87
CA GLU A 27 10.37 3.94 -4.96
C GLU A 27 9.67 5.21 -4.47
N LEU A 28 8.87 5.10 -3.42
CA LEU A 28 8.09 6.24 -2.93
C LEU A 28 8.93 7.17 -2.04
N GLY A 29 10.02 6.68 -1.44
CA GLY A 29 10.73 7.39 -0.37
C GLY A 29 9.96 7.44 0.96
N TYR A 30 8.76 6.86 0.99
CA TYR A 30 7.87 6.74 2.15
C TYR A 30 6.95 5.52 1.99
N PRO A 31 6.21 5.11 3.02
CA PRO A 31 6.51 5.34 4.43
C PRO A 31 7.71 4.44 4.85
N SER A 32 8.06 4.40 6.13
CA SER A 32 8.98 3.36 6.62
C SER A 32 8.39 1.96 6.44
N LYS A 33 9.26 0.92 6.34
CA LYS A 33 8.82 -0.49 6.25
C LYS A 33 7.84 -0.89 7.36
N ARG A 34 8.03 -0.35 8.58
CA ARG A 34 7.16 -0.60 9.74
C ARG A 34 5.75 -0.05 9.53
N ASN A 35 5.66 1.18 9.02
CA ASN A 35 4.38 1.82 8.74
C ASN A 35 3.66 1.12 7.58
N LEU A 36 4.39 0.80 6.51
CA LEU A 36 3.83 0.06 5.38
C LEU A 36 3.22 -1.28 5.84
N ARG A 37 3.93 -2.03 6.69
CA ARG A 37 3.42 -3.29 7.26
C ARG A 37 2.15 -3.09 8.08
N ARG A 38 2.05 -1.98 8.84
CA ARG A 38 0.82 -1.67 9.59
C ARG A 38 -0.35 -1.41 8.65
N TRP A 39 -0.14 -0.61 7.60
CA TRP A 39 -1.17 -0.30 6.62
C TRP A 39 -1.66 -1.55 5.89
N ILE A 40 -0.73 -2.41 5.46
CA ILE A 40 -1.06 -3.69 4.82
C ILE A 40 -1.91 -4.56 5.74
N ARG A 41 -1.54 -4.71 7.03
CA ARG A 41 -2.36 -5.49 7.97
C ARG A 41 -3.77 -4.92 8.15
N SER A 42 -3.90 -3.60 8.25
CA SER A 42 -5.21 -2.94 8.33
C SER A 42 -6.03 -3.19 7.07
N TRP A 43 -5.39 -3.13 5.90
CA TRP A 43 -6.02 -3.40 4.60
C TRP A 43 -6.42 -4.88 4.42
N GLU A 44 -5.56 -5.83 4.82
CA GLU A 44 -5.86 -7.27 4.80
C GLU A 44 -6.99 -7.62 5.77
N ALA A 45 -7.00 -7.03 6.97
CA ALA A 45 -8.07 -7.20 7.95
C ALA A 45 -9.42 -6.63 7.48
N GLY A 46 -9.38 -5.58 6.64
CA GLY A 46 -10.55 -4.99 6.00
C GLY A 46 -11.08 -5.77 4.79
N GLY A 47 -10.53 -6.94 4.48
CA GLY A 47 -11.00 -7.82 3.41
C GLY A 47 -10.25 -7.69 2.08
N GLY A 48 -9.16 -6.93 2.00
CA GLY A 48 -8.16 -6.95 0.92
C GLY A 48 -8.65 -6.71 -0.53
N VAL A 49 -9.95 -6.51 -0.75
CA VAL A 49 -10.54 -6.50 -2.09
C VAL A 49 -11.75 -5.56 -2.11
N LYS A 50 -11.55 -4.40 -2.74
CA LYS A 50 -12.48 -3.81 -3.72
C LYS A 50 -11.90 -2.59 -4.48
N GLU A 51 -10.74 -2.06 -4.11
CA GLU A 51 -10.30 -0.74 -4.63
C GLU A 51 -9.19 -0.72 -5.69
N SER A 52 -8.54 -1.83 -6.03
CA SER A 52 -7.62 -1.82 -7.19
C SER A 52 -8.33 -1.82 -8.56
N ILE A 53 -9.67 -1.93 -8.58
CA ILE A 53 -10.48 -1.94 -9.81
C ILE A 53 -11.27 -0.62 -9.99
N ARG A 54 -11.45 0.20 -8.94
CA ARG A 54 -12.34 1.37 -9.01
C ARG A 54 -11.65 2.70 -9.38
N HIS A 55 -10.32 2.80 -9.28
CA HIS A 55 -9.58 4.02 -9.66
C HIS A 55 -9.20 4.10 -11.16
N LYS A 56 -9.88 3.32 -12.01
CA LYS A 56 -9.76 3.37 -13.49
C LYS A 56 -11.13 3.43 -14.19
N LEU A 57 -12.11 4.10 -13.59
CA LEU A 57 -13.33 4.54 -14.25
C LEU A 57 -13.50 6.04 -14.06
#